data_AF-A0A519UTP2-F1
#
_entry.id   AF-A0A519UTP2-F1
#
_cell.length_a   1.000
_cell.length_b   1.000
_cell.length_c   1.000
_cell.angle_alpha   90.00
_cell.angle_beta   90.00
_cell.angle_gamma   90.00
#
_symmetry.space_group_name_H-M   'P 1'
#
loop_
_entity.id
_entity.type
_entity.pdbx_description
1 polymer ?
#
loop_
_entity_poly.entity_id
_entity_poly.type
_entity_poly.pdbx_seq_one_letter_code
_entity_poly.pdbx_strand_id
1 'polypeptide(L)'
;MSIGGKIRFLLLVLGICCIATALSLNSSITQKDLLLHEAENLQKNLAVKENIVESYISNPEKLNELKTFSKDDKLSLSFIDSYRDKGINVLVYNNNILQFWSSIRAFPQNVKRLKEGASFQQLANGYYELIKKTVDNYTFIFLINVKTQFSIENQYLKNQIVSELFPSNSLDLASFTDKETKEILSIHKDYLFAVKLSDEYSKNIYATMQLWLWIVGLFSICLFVNSYCTWLARKEFLIAGTLILTAFFLAFRLSDLQFFWFNHQFNLDVFSPSIYAQSEFLPSLGDLLLHAISITWIALYMYVHRAEYVLPNWITRNKLLGILVHVVLLLILSGIAFIIDEVFFGLINNSKINFEITNIINLGWISWISILVLCLVWFIVYLLINIFIELTKQLNVTDKERLLLFLTLLGAYFVYKLIDNFTVFFIVYALFIFVISYNNYAQKRKFSIAVFALLFLCIAFLTSLKYTKFIDIKERNTRKDIAFKLENTDDPKVINAISSFELGIS
;
A
#
# COMPACT_ATOMS: atom_id res chain seq x y z
N MET A 1 22.94 35.20 -12.13
CA MET A 1 21.84 34.44 -11.49
C MET A 1 21.99 34.53 -9.98
N SER A 2 20.99 35.02 -9.24
CA SER A 2 21.04 35.09 -7.77
C SER A 2 21.10 33.68 -7.15
N ILE A 3 21.60 33.55 -5.92
CA ILE A 3 21.69 32.26 -5.20
C ILE A 3 20.32 31.55 -5.19
N GLY A 4 19.24 32.29 -4.92
CA GLY A 4 17.87 31.75 -4.95
C GLY A 4 17.41 31.30 -6.35
N GLY A 5 17.87 31.97 -7.40
CA GLY A 5 17.61 31.53 -8.78
C GLY A 5 18.31 30.21 -9.10
N LYS A 6 19.58 30.07 -8.71
CA LYS A 6 20.37 28.84 -8.93
C LYS A 6 19.73 27.63 -8.25
N ILE A 7 19.27 27.77 -7.00
CA ILE A 7 18.59 26.70 -6.25
C ILE A 7 17.30 26.26 -6.96
N ARG A 8 16.49 27.19 -7.45
CA ARG A 8 15.27 26.86 -8.20
C ARG A 8 15.57 26.06 -9.46
N PHE A 9 16.55 26.52 -10.24
CA PHE A 9 16.93 25.82 -11.45
C PHE A 9 17.47 24.42 -11.16
N LEU A 10 18.26 24.26 -10.08
CA LEU A 10 18.74 22.96 -9.64
C LEU A 10 17.59 22.01 -9.27
N LEU A 11 16.55 22.49 -8.57
CA LEU A 11 15.36 21.68 -8.24
C LEU A 11 14.61 21.21 -9.49
N LEU A 12 14.48 22.08 -10.49
CA LEU A 12 13.84 21.72 -11.75
C LEU A 12 14.66 20.68 -12.52
N VAL A 13 15.98 20.91 -12.66
CA VAL A 13 16.89 19.98 -13.33
C VAL A 13 16.89 18.63 -12.63
N LEU A 14 16.98 18.60 -11.29
CA LEU A 14 16.90 17.37 -10.51
C LEU A 14 15.58 16.64 -10.77
N GLY A 15 14.45 17.36 -10.75
CA GLY A 15 13.13 16.80 -11.02
C GLY A 15 13.03 16.13 -12.38
N ILE A 16 13.47 16.84 -13.43
CA ILE A 16 13.47 16.34 -14.81
C ILE A 16 14.43 15.15 -14.96
N CYS A 17 15.64 15.23 -14.39
CA CYS A 17 16.60 14.13 -14.43
C CYS A 17 16.05 12.87 -13.75
N CYS A 18 15.44 12.98 -12.57
CA CYS A 18 14.85 11.82 -11.89
C CYS A 18 13.75 11.16 -12.73
N ILE A 19 12.84 11.94 -13.32
CA ILE A 19 11.77 11.40 -14.17
C ILE A 19 12.34 10.80 -15.46
N ALA A 20 13.31 11.45 -16.10
CA ALA A 20 13.96 10.92 -17.30
C ALA A 20 14.72 9.61 -17.01
N THR A 21 15.43 9.52 -15.88
CA THR A 21 16.07 8.29 -15.42
C THR A 21 15.05 7.21 -15.13
N ALA A 22 13.92 7.56 -14.48
CA ALA A 22 12.83 6.61 -14.20
C ALA A 22 12.22 6.02 -15.47
N LEU A 23 12.08 6.82 -16.54
CA LEU A 23 11.58 6.36 -17.84
C LEU A 23 12.63 5.53 -18.60
N SER A 24 13.90 5.90 -18.50
CA SER A 24 15.03 5.20 -19.15
C SER A 24 15.36 3.86 -18.46
N LEU A 25 15.11 3.72 -17.16
CA LEU A 25 15.46 2.54 -16.37
C LEU A 25 14.92 1.24 -16.99
N ASN A 26 13.71 1.29 -17.54
CA ASN A 26 13.04 0.15 -18.18
C ASN A 26 13.75 -0.32 -19.46
N SER A 27 14.58 0.53 -20.07
CA SER A 27 15.37 0.22 -21.28
C SER A 27 16.82 -0.14 -20.99
N SER A 28 17.36 0.27 -19.83
CA SER A 28 18.81 0.22 -19.57
C SER A 28 19.29 -1.02 -18.82
N ILE A 29 18.44 -1.70 -18.05
CA ILE A 29 18.80 -2.95 -17.35
C ILE A 29 18.04 -4.08 -18.03
N THR A 30 18.74 -4.94 -18.77
CA THR A 30 18.07 -5.99 -19.53
C THR A 30 17.61 -7.11 -18.59
N GLN A 31 16.40 -7.63 -18.79
CA GLN A 31 15.87 -8.79 -18.04
C GLN A 31 16.85 -9.98 -18.07
N LYS A 32 17.69 -10.08 -19.11
CA LYS A 32 18.75 -11.09 -19.22
C LYS A 32 19.82 -10.96 -18.15
N ASP A 33 20.31 -9.76 -17.86
CA ASP A 33 21.37 -9.57 -16.86
C ASP A 33 20.86 -9.92 -15.46
N LEU A 34 19.61 -9.54 -15.18
CA LEU A 34 18.94 -9.88 -13.91
C LEU A 34 18.71 -11.39 -13.79
N LEU A 35 18.22 -12.04 -14.85
CA LEU A 35 18.05 -13.49 -14.90
C LEU A 35 19.37 -14.22 -14.65
N LEU A 36 20.47 -13.77 -15.28
CA LEU A 36 21.79 -14.37 -15.11
C LEU A 36 22.25 -14.26 -13.66
N HIS A 37 22.20 -13.07 -13.08
CA HIS A 37 22.61 -12.84 -11.69
C HIS A 37 21.79 -13.67 -10.69
N GLU A 38 20.47 -13.67 -10.83
CA GLU A 38 19.58 -14.44 -9.94
C GLU A 38 19.77 -15.95 -10.12
N ALA A 39 19.94 -16.44 -11.35
CA ALA A 39 20.18 -17.85 -11.63
C ALA A 39 21.53 -18.32 -11.07
N GLU A 40 22.59 -17.49 -11.14
CA GLU A 40 23.88 -17.78 -10.54
C GLU A 40 23.79 -17.88 -9.01
N ASN A 41 23.00 -17.00 -8.37
CA ASN A 41 22.76 -17.07 -6.93
C ASN A 41 21.99 -18.36 -6.55
N LEU A 42 20.96 -18.73 -7.31
CA LEU A 42 20.24 -19.99 -7.11
C LEU A 42 21.18 -21.19 -7.26
N GLN A 43 21.99 -21.22 -8.33
CA GLN A 43 22.95 -22.30 -8.59
C GLN A 43 24.00 -22.40 -7.48
N LYS A 44 24.52 -21.27 -6.99
CA LYS A 44 25.46 -21.26 -5.86
C LYS A 44 24.83 -21.82 -4.59
N ASN A 45 23.58 -21.46 -4.27
CA ASN A 45 22.87 -21.97 -3.11
C ASN A 45 22.57 -23.47 -3.24
N LEU A 46 22.20 -23.93 -4.44
CA LEU A 46 21.99 -25.34 -4.72
C LEU A 46 23.30 -26.13 -4.55
N ALA A 47 24.40 -25.64 -5.12
CA ALA A 47 25.73 -26.25 -5.01
C ALA A 47 26.19 -26.38 -3.55
N VAL A 48 25.85 -25.43 -2.66
CA VAL A 48 26.13 -25.58 -1.22
C VAL A 48 25.40 -26.79 -0.64
N LYS A 49 24.14 -27.04 -1.02
CA LYS A 49 23.38 -28.20 -0.57
C LYS A 49 23.87 -29.50 -1.19
N GLU A 50 24.20 -29.50 -2.47
CA GLU A 50 24.79 -30.65 -3.16
C GLU A 50 26.14 -31.04 -2.55
N ASN A 51 27.02 -30.08 -2.23
CA ASN A 51 28.29 -30.34 -1.56
C ASN A 51 28.11 -30.97 -0.17
N ILE A 52 27.06 -30.57 0.56
CA ILE A 52 26.72 -31.24 1.83
C ILE A 52 26.38 -32.70 1.57
N VAL A 53 25.51 -32.98 0.59
CA VAL A 53 25.12 -34.35 0.23
C VAL A 53 26.33 -35.16 -0.24
N GLU A 54 27.20 -34.60 -1.08
CA GLU A 54 28.41 -35.27 -1.52
C GLU A 54 29.37 -35.56 -0.37
N SER A 55 29.46 -34.70 0.64
CA SER A 55 30.26 -34.98 1.83
C SER A 55 29.78 -36.21 2.62
N TYR A 56 28.51 -36.61 2.46
CA TYR A 56 27.96 -37.85 3.00
C TYR A 56 28.21 -39.03 2.08
N ILE A 57 28.01 -38.86 0.77
CA ILE A 57 28.12 -39.93 -0.23
C ILE A 57 29.57 -40.37 -0.44
N SER A 58 30.53 -39.43 -0.35
CA SER A 58 31.96 -39.70 -0.55
C SER A 58 32.67 -40.26 0.68
N ASN A 59 32.09 -40.11 1.90
CA ASN A 59 32.70 -40.60 3.15
C ASN A 59 32.07 -41.94 3.58
N PRO A 60 32.84 -43.06 3.57
CA PRO A 60 32.35 -44.37 3.98
C PRO A 60 31.84 -44.43 5.44
N GLU A 61 32.42 -43.65 6.35
CA GLU A 61 32.01 -43.63 7.76
C GLU A 61 30.60 -43.05 7.90
N LYS A 62 30.35 -41.90 7.25
CA LYS A 62 29.02 -41.27 7.23
C LYS A 62 27.97 -42.14 6.55
N LEU A 63 28.32 -42.84 5.46
CA LEU A 63 27.41 -43.81 4.85
C LEU A 63 27.06 -44.95 5.80
N ASN A 64 28.01 -45.41 6.62
CA ASN A 64 27.73 -46.42 7.63
C ASN A 64 26.88 -45.88 8.78
N GLU A 65 27.04 -44.61 9.18
CA GLU A 65 26.11 -43.94 10.11
C GLU A 65 24.68 -43.91 9.56
N LEU A 66 24.49 -43.59 8.28
CA LEU A 66 23.15 -43.61 7.67
C LEU A 66 22.48 -44.99 7.75
N LYS A 67 23.26 -46.09 7.68
CA LYS A 67 22.73 -47.46 7.83
C LYS A 67 22.20 -47.72 9.25
N THR A 68 22.77 -47.07 10.27
CA THR A 68 22.37 -47.24 11.68
C THR A 68 21.26 -46.30 12.13
N PHE A 69 20.81 -45.35 11.30
CA PHE A 69 19.74 -44.40 11.65
C PHE A 69 18.41 -45.05 12.05
N SER A 70 18.13 -46.28 11.60
CA SER A 70 16.95 -47.05 12.03
C SER A 70 17.06 -47.63 13.45
N LYS A 71 18.26 -47.62 14.04
CA LYS A 71 18.58 -48.22 15.33
C LYS A 71 19.14 -47.22 16.35
N ASP A 72 19.71 -46.11 15.89
CA ASP A 72 20.28 -45.05 16.71
C ASP A 72 19.50 -43.75 16.56
N ASP A 73 18.61 -43.50 17.54
CA ASP A 73 17.76 -42.31 17.59
C ASP A 73 18.57 -41.02 17.75
N LYS A 74 19.73 -41.06 18.42
CA LYS A 74 20.55 -39.85 18.64
C LYS A 74 21.19 -39.38 17.35
N LEU A 75 21.73 -40.31 16.57
CA LEU A 75 22.33 -39.99 15.27
C LEU A 75 21.27 -39.50 14.28
N SER A 76 20.11 -40.17 14.22
CA SER A 76 19.05 -39.77 13.31
C SER A 76 18.43 -38.40 13.65
N LEU A 77 18.21 -38.10 14.92
CA LEU A 77 17.73 -36.79 15.37
C LEU A 77 18.76 -35.69 15.08
N SER A 78 20.05 -35.94 15.33
CA SER A 78 21.08 -34.94 15.05
C SER A 78 21.18 -34.57 13.57
N PHE A 79 20.97 -35.54 12.66
CA PHE A 79 20.85 -35.26 11.23
C PHE A 79 19.60 -34.43 10.92
N ILE A 80 18.44 -34.82 11.45
CA ILE A 80 17.17 -34.11 11.23
C ILE A 80 17.29 -32.65 11.66
N ASP A 81 17.77 -32.39 12.87
CA ASP A 81 17.87 -31.03 13.44
C ASP A 81 18.89 -30.17 12.66
N SER A 82 19.92 -30.78 12.08
CA SER A 82 20.98 -30.05 11.37
C SER A 82 20.63 -29.69 9.93
N TYR A 83 19.77 -30.48 9.27
CA TYR A 83 19.61 -30.46 7.81
C TYR A 83 18.17 -30.33 7.31
N ARG A 84 17.16 -30.73 8.08
CA ARG A 84 15.75 -30.65 7.65
C ARG A 84 15.34 -29.21 7.36
N ASP A 85 15.72 -28.28 8.23
CA ASP A 85 15.45 -26.84 8.07
C ASP A 85 16.25 -26.21 6.92
N LYS A 86 17.34 -26.85 6.50
CA LYS A 86 18.10 -26.47 5.30
C LYS A 86 17.48 -27.07 4.03
N GLY A 87 16.36 -27.79 4.14
CA GLY A 87 15.66 -28.42 3.02
C GLY A 87 16.35 -29.68 2.47
N ILE A 88 17.29 -30.28 3.22
CA ILE A 88 17.99 -31.51 2.84
C ILE A 88 17.39 -32.66 3.65
N ASN A 89 16.90 -33.69 2.94
CA ASN A 89 16.31 -34.87 3.53
C ASN A 89 16.96 -36.14 3.00
N VAL A 90 16.85 -37.25 3.73
CA VAL A 90 17.38 -38.56 3.33
C VAL A 90 16.36 -39.67 3.56
N LEU A 91 16.31 -40.60 2.62
CA LEU A 91 15.62 -41.87 2.70
C LEU A 91 16.64 -42.99 2.62
N VAL A 92 16.58 -43.94 3.55
CA VAL A 92 17.49 -45.09 3.60
C VAL A 92 16.68 -46.36 3.35
N TYR A 93 17.04 -47.09 2.31
CA TYR A 93 16.44 -48.37 1.96
C TYR A 93 17.45 -49.49 2.18
N ASN A 94 16.96 -50.64 2.65
CA ASN A 94 17.70 -51.89 2.70
C ASN A 94 16.90 -52.94 1.93
N ASN A 95 17.49 -53.58 0.92
CA ASN A 95 16.80 -54.53 0.03
C ASN A 95 15.50 -53.96 -0.58
N ASN A 96 15.50 -52.67 -0.94
CA ASN A 96 14.33 -51.89 -1.41
C ASN A 96 13.20 -51.67 -0.38
N ILE A 97 13.43 -51.97 0.90
CA ILE A 97 12.49 -51.69 1.99
C ILE A 97 12.97 -50.41 2.69
N LEU A 98 12.09 -49.41 2.81
CA LEU A 98 12.39 -48.18 3.52
C LEU A 98 12.62 -48.47 5.01
N GLN A 99 13.80 -48.12 5.53
CA GLN A 99 14.19 -48.31 6.93
C GLN A 99 14.18 -46.99 7.70
N PHE A 100 14.46 -45.87 7.04
CA PHE A 100 14.51 -44.55 7.67
C PHE A 100 14.09 -43.45 6.70
N TRP A 101 13.40 -42.44 7.23
CA TRP A 101 13.07 -41.20 6.51
C TRP A 101 13.30 -39.99 7.42
N SER A 102 14.05 -39.00 6.93
CA SER A 102 14.26 -37.77 7.69
C SER A 102 13.10 -36.77 7.54
N SER A 103 12.10 -37.04 6.71
CA SER A 103 10.93 -36.17 6.51
C SER A 103 9.77 -36.94 5.89
N ILE A 104 8.54 -36.50 6.20
CA ILE A 104 7.30 -37.05 5.61
C ILE A 104 6.87 -36.27 4.36
N ARG A 105 7.61 -35.22 3.97
CA ARG A 105 7.20 -34.29 2.91
C ARG A 105 7.01 -34.99 1.55
N ALA A 106 7.93 -35.87 1.14
CA ALA A 106 7.87 -36.49 -0.17
C ALA A 106 8.58 -37.84 -0.25
N PHE A 107 8.01 -38.75 -1.05
CA PHE A 107 8.57 -40.07 -1.34
C PHE A 107 8.54 -40.33 -2.86
N PRO A 108 9.64 -40.80 -3.47
CA PRO A 108 9.63 -41.18 -4.88
C PRO A 108 8.81 -42.45 -5.09
N GLN A 109 7.89 -42.44 -6.06
CA GLN A 109 7.00 -43.57 -6.33
C GLN A 109 7.74 -44.86 -6.76
N ASN A 110 8.92 -44.74 -7.37
CA ASN A 110 9.64 -45.88 -7.94
C ASN A 110 11.17 -45.75 -7.78
N VAL A 111 11.67 -46.09 -6.61
CA VAL A 111 13.11 -46.04 -6.25
C VAL A 111 14.01 -46.82 -7.21
N LYS A 112 13.51 -47.93 -7.77
CA LYS A 112 14.24 -48.77 -8.73
C LYS A 112 14.49 -48.08 -10.07
N ARG A 113 13.61 -47.16 -10.49
CA ARG A 113 13.73 -46.43 -11.77
C ARG A 113 14.61 -45.19 -11.68
N LEU A 114 14.97 -44.77 -10.47
CA LEU A 114 15.89 -43.65 -10.26
C LEU A 114 17.29 -44.05 -10.73
N LYS A 115 17.88 -43.21 -11.57
CA LYS A 115 19.28 -43.32 -11.99
C LYS A 115 20.19 -43.06 -10.79
N GLU A 116 21.39 -43.62 -10.84
CA GLU A 116 22.44 -43.29 -9.87
C GLU A 116 22.93 -41.86 -10.13
N GLY A 117 23.25 -41.11 -9.07
CA GLY A 117 23.61 -39.69 -9.16
C GLY A 117 22.43 -38.74 -9.01
N ALA A 118 22.58 -37.52 -9.52
CA ALA A 118 21.59 -36.45 -9.42
C ALA A 118 20.48 -36.60 -10.47
N SER A 119 19.24 -36.30 -10.09
CA SER A 119 18.08 -36.29 -10.97
C SER A 119 17.04 -35.31 -10.46
N PHE A 120 16.29 -34.67 -11.36
CA PHE A 120 15.23 -33.75 -10.99
C PHE A 120 13.85 -34.39 -11.21
N GLN A 121 13.00 -34.39 -10.18
CA GLN A 121 11.69 -35.04 -10.26
C GLN A 121 10.60 -34.25 -9.52
N GLN A 122 9.40 -34.22 -10.11
CA GLN A 122 8.20 -33.76 -9.45
C GLN A 122 7.62 -34.87 -8.55
N LEU A 123 7.40 -34.54 -7.28
CA LEU A 123 6.74 -35.38 -6.28
C LEU A 123 5.40 -34.74 -5.88
N ALA A 124 4.66 -35.38 -4.98
CA ALA A 124 3.26 -35.02 -4.67
C ALA A 124 3.06 -33.57 -4.18
N ASN A 125 4.06 -32.97 -3.55
CA ASN A 125 3.97 -31.65 -2.92
C ASN A 125 4.97 -30.62 -3.49
N GLY A 126 5.70 -30.95 -4.55
CA GLY A 126 6.74 -30.08 -5.07
C GLY A 126 7.76 -30.74 -6.00
N TYR A 127 8.74 -29.95 -6.40
CA TYR A 127 9.87 -30.36 -7.23
C TYR A 127 11.12 -30.54 -6.37
N TYR A 128 11.82 -31.65 -6.59
CA TYR A 128 12.98 -32.06 -5.81
C TYR A 128 14.14 -32.45 -6.71
N GLU A 129 15.34 -32.13 -6.27
CA GLU A 129 16.55 -32.79 -6.73
C GLU A 129 16.80 -34.03 -5.86
N LEU A 130 16.90 -35.19 -6.52
CA LEU A 130 17.13 -36.50 -5.94
C LEU A 130 18.55 -36.95 -6.26
N ILE A 131 19.36 -37.17 -5.22
CA ILE A 131 20.71 -37.71 -5.37
C ILE A 131 20.72 -39.14 -4.80
N LYS A 132 20.86 -40.12 -5.70
CA LYS A 132 20.84 -41.54 -5.35
C LYS A 132 22.23 -42.13 -5.26
N LYS A 133 22.50 -42.84 -4.17
CA LYS A 133 23.69 -43.69 -3.99
C LYS A 133 23.30 -45.10 -3.57
N THR A 134 23.82 -46.10 -4.25
CA THR A 134 23.63 -47.53 -3.94
C THR A 134 24.96 -48.14 -3.50
N VAL A 135 24.98 -48.75 -2.31
CA VAL A 135 26.16 -49.44 -1.75
C VAL A 135 25.70 -50.74 -1.11
N ASP A 136 26.22 -51.86 -1.61
CA ASP A 136 25.80 -53.22 -1.24
C ASP A 136 24.27 -53.40 -1.39
N ASN A 137 23.59 -53.75 -0.30
CA ASN A 137 22.13 -53.92 -0.23
C ASN A 137 21.39 -52.63 0.17
N TYR A 138 22.11 -51.52 0.38
CA TYR A 138 21.55 -50.26 0.81
C TYR A 138 21.42 -49.26 -0.34
N THR A 139 20.32 -48.51 -0.35
CA THR A 139 20.10 -47.38 -1.26
C THR A 139 19.78 -46.14 -0.44
N PHE A 140 20.58 -45.10 -0.63
CA PHE A 140 20.41 -43.78 -0.02
C PHE A 140 19.86 -42.83 -1.07
N ILE A 141 18.80 -42.11 -0.73
CA ILE A 141 18.22 -41.08 -1.58
C ILE A 141 18.17 -39.79 -0.79
N PHE A 142 18.98 -38.83 -1.18
CA PHE A 142 18.88 -37.47 -0.67
C PHE A 142 17.86 -36.68 -1.49
N LEU A 143 17.03 -35.89 -0.81
CA LEU A 143 16.06 -35.00 -1.41
C LEU A 143 16.38 -33.56 -1.03
N ILE A 144 16.68 -32.74 -2.02
CA ILE A 144 16.80 -31.29 -1.87
C ILE A 144 15.52 -30.68 -2.44
N ASN A 145 14.76 -29.98 -1.57
CA ASN A 145 13.54 -29.32 -1.99
C ASN A 145 13.87 -28.07 -2.83
N VAL A 146 13.28 -27.96 -4.02
CA VAL A 146 13.51 -26.85 -4.95
C VAL A 146 12.29 -25.92 -4.99
N LYS A 147 11.10 -26.44 -5.27
CA LYS A 147 9.87 -25.63 -5.42
C LYS A 147 8.67 -26.34 -4.81
N THR A 148 7.86 -25.62 -4.04
CA THR A 148 6.57 -26.15 -3.53
C THR A 148 5.51 -26.14 -4.61
N GLN A 149 4.64 -27.16 -4.59
CA GLN A 149 3.48 -27.26 -5.46
C GLN A 149 2.29 -27.80 -4.67
N PHE A 150 1.41 -26.89 -4.26
CA PHE A 150 0.14 -27.14 -3.60
C PHE A 150 -1.02 -26.96 -4.58
N SER A 151 -2.08 -27.74 -4.43
CA SER A 151 -3.30 -27.62 -5.23
C SER A 151 -4.11 -26.37 -4.91
N ILE A 152 -3.97 -25.83 -3.69
CA ILE A 152 -4.64 -24.62 -3.22
C ILE A 152 -3.57 -23.63 -2.77
N GLU A 153 -3.61 -22.44 -3.36
CA GLU A 153 -2.71 -21.33 -3.04
C GLU A 153 -3.45 -20.29 -2.19
N ASN A 154 -2.81 -19.84 -1.10
CA ASN A 154 -3.34 -18.82 -0.21
C ASN A 154 -2.21 -18.00 0.42
N GLN A 155 -2.53 -17.11 1.37
CA GLN A 155 -1.52 -16.25 2.01
C GLN A 155 -0.43 -17.00 2.79
N TYR A 156 -0.65 -18.27 3.14
CA TYR A 156 0.28 -19.14 3.86
C TYR A 156 0.93 -20.21 2.96
N LEU A 157 0.23 -20.69 1.94
CA LEU A 157 0.67 -21.72 1.01
C LEU A 157 0.90 -21.09 -0.36
N LYS A 158 2.17 -20.91 -0.74
CA LYS A 158 2.55 -20.34 -2.04
C LYS A 158 3.34 -21.33 -2.89
N ASN A 159 3.09 -21.32 -4.19
CA ASN A 159 3.73 -22.21 -5.17
C ASN A 159 4.99 -21.58 -5.74
N GLN A 160 6.07 -21.60 -4.96
CA GLN A 160 7.28 -20.84 -5.24
C GLN A 160 8.56 -21.63 -4.93
N ILE A 161 9.70 -21.16 -5.43
CA ILE A 161 11.00 -21.73 -5.04
C ILE A 161 11.15 -21.57 -3.53
N VAL A 162 11.58 -22.64 -2.84
CA VAL A 162 11.59 -22.62 -1.37
C VAL A 162 12.54 -21.56 -0.83
N SER A 163 12.10 -20.81 0.18
CA SER A 163 12.87 -19.72 0.77
C SER A 163 14.22 -20.19 1.35
N GLU A 164 14.27 -21.45 1.78
CA GLU A 164 15.49 -22.12 2.28
C GLU A 164 16.55 -22.31 1.20
N LEU A 165 16.16 -22.30 -0.08
CA LEU A 165 17.05 -22.40 -1.24
C LEU A 165 17.27 -21.03 -1.87
N PHE A 166 16.21 -20.23 -1.98
CA PHE A 166 16.25 -18.97 -2.70
C PHE A 166 15.26 -17.94 -2.13
N PRO A 167 15.73 -17.08 -1.20
CA PRO A 167 14.86 -16.14 -0.49
C PRO A 167 14.28 -15.02 -1.36
N SER A 168 14.94 -14.65 -2.47
CA SER A 168 14.54 -13.51 -3.29
C SER A 168 13.24 -13.74 -4.07
N ASN A 169 12.82 -14.99 -4.23
CA ASN A 169 11.64 -15.40 -5.00
C ASN A 169 11.56 -14.75 -6.40
N SER A 170 12.73 -14.47 -6.97
CA SER A 170 12.88 -13.74 -8.23
C SER A 170 12.75 -14.61 -9.46
N LEU A 171 12.74 -15.93 -9.26
CA LEU A 171 12.80 -16.93 -10.31
C LEU A 171 11.64 -17.91 -10.18
N ASP A 172 11.20 -18.38 -11.33
CA ASP A 172 10.28 -19.51 -11.46
C ASP A 172 10.90 -20.60 -12.34
N LEU A 173 10.44 -21.84 -12.16
CA LEU A 173 10.78 -22.93 -13.07
C LEU A 173 10.23 -22.62 -14.47
N ALA A 174 11.10 -22.67 -15.47
CA ALA A 174 10.74 -22.44 -16.85
C ALA A 174 10.06 -23.68 -17.46
N SER A 175 9.01 -23.43 -18.23
CA SER A 175 8.36 -24.42 -19.10
C SER A 175 9.07 -24.47 -20.46
N PHE A 176 8.86 -25.56 -21.22
CA PHE A 176 9.46 -25.73 -22.56
C PHE A 176 9.08 -24.63 -23.56
N THR A 177 7.98 -23.91 -23.32
CA THR A 177 7.49 -22.82 -24.16
C THR A 177 8.01 -21.44 -23.76
N ASP A 178 8.66 -21.33 -22.59
CA ASP A 178 9.14 -20.05 -22.08
C ASP A 178 10.37 -19.58 -22.84
N LYS A 179 10.43 -18.26 -23.06
CA LYS A 179 11.58 -17.59 -23.68
C LYS A 179 12.46 -16.99 -22.59
N GLU A 180 13.73 -16.74 -22.92
CA GLU A 180 14.73 -16.17 -21.99
C GLU A 180 14.86 -16.98 -20.70
N THR A 181 15.36 -18.21 -20.86
CA THR A 181 15.56 -19.14 -19.76
C THR A 181 17.04 -19.34 -19.48
N LYS A 182 17.40 -19.63 -18.23
CA LYS A 182 18.75 -20.03 -17.84
C LYS A 182 18.71 -21.43 -17.25
N GLU A 183 19.63 -22.28 -17.69
CA GLU A 183 19.75 -23.65 -17.19
C GLU A 183 20.46 -23.66 -15.84
N ILE A 184 19.94 -24.48 -14.93
CA ILE A 184 20.55 -24.80 -13.64
C ILE A 184 21.09 -26.23 -13.74
N LEU A 185 22.37 -26.38 -13.42
CA LEU A 185 23.11 -27.63 -13.49
C LEU A 185 23.51 -28.06 -12.08
N SER A 186 23.63 -29.37 -11.90
CA SER A 186 24.25 -29.98 -10.71
C SER A 186 25.74 -29.64 -10.63
N ILE A 187 26.38 -29.83 -9.46
CA ILE A 187 27.85 -29.79 -9.30
C ILE A 187 28.59 -30.70 -10.29
N HIS A 188 27.97 -31.79 -10.75
CA HIS A 188 28.52 -32.71 -11.75
C HIS A 188 28.27 -32.28 -13.20
N LYS A 189 27.68 -31.09 -13.41
CA LYS A 189 27.25 -30.52 -14.70
C LYS A 189 26.10 -31.26 -15.38
N ASP A 190 25.39 -32.12 -14.66
CA ASP A 190 24.14 -32.71 -15.14
C ASP A 190 23.02 -31.67 -15.16
N TYR A 191 22.20 -31.67 -16.22
CA TYR A 191 21.04 -30.79 -16.33
C TYR A 191 19.97 -31.16 -15.30
N LEU A 192 19.50 -30.17 -14.54
CA LEU A 192 18.42 -30.35 -13.57
C LEU A 192 17.12 -29.73 -14.08
N PHE A 193 17.11 -28.41 -14.27
CA PHE A 193 15.94 -27.65 -14.73
C PHE A 193 16.38 -26.30 -15.30
N ALA A 194 15.46 -25.59 -15.95
CA ALA A 194 15.67 -24.20 -16.36
C ALA A 194 14.80 -23.25 -15.52
N VAL A 195 15.28 -22.02 -15.37
CA VAL A 195 14.59 -20.94 -14.66
C VAL A 195 14.34 -19.76 -15.57
N LYS A 196 13.27 -19.02 -15.26
CA LYS A 196 12.94 -17.72 -15.82
C LYS A 196 12.73 -16.72 -14.69
N LEU A 197 12.75 -15.43 -15.00
CA LEU A 197 12.35 -14.41 -14.03
C LEU A 197 10.86 -14.57 -13.70
N SER A 198 10.51 -14.49 -12.43
CA SER A 198 9.11 -14.46 -12.03
C SER A 198 8.46 -13.16 -12.53
N ASP A 199 7.23 -13.28 -13.01
CA ASP A 199 6.48 -12.12 -13.53
C ASP A 199 6.24 -11.06 -12.44
N GLU A 200 6.17 -11.49 -11.17
CA GLU A 200 6.10 -10.61 -10.01
C GLU A 200 7.41 -9.84 -9.77
N TYR A 201 8.56 -10.49 -9.85
CA TYR A 201 9.85 -9.86 -9.52
C TYR A 201 10.33 -8.89 -10.60
N SER A 202 10.20 -9.28 -11.87
CA SER A 202 10.59 -8.42 -12.99
C SER A 202 9.79 -7.11 -12.99
N LYS A 203 8.56 -7.11 -12.48
CA LYS A 203 7.77 -5.90 -12.27
C LYS A 203 8.21 -5.14 -11.02
N ASN A 204 8.44 -5.82 -9.89
CA ASN A 204 8.58 -5.17 -8.57
C ASN A 204 9.88 -4.40 -8.32
N ILE A 205 11.06 -4.91 -8.70
CA ILE A 205 12.33 -4.22 -8.39
C ILE A 205 12.45 -2.90 -9.16
N TYR A 206 12.21 -2.95 -10.47
CA TYR A 206 12.23 -1.74 -11.28
C TYR A 206 11.11 -0.79 -10.90
N ALA A 207 9.89 -1.31 -10.64
CA ALA A 207 8.78 -0.46 -10.21
C ALA A 207 9.08 0.29 -8.91
N THR A 208 9.75 -0.33 -7.93
CA THR A 208 10.06 0.33 -6.65
C THR A 208 11.07 1.47 -6.83
N MET A 209 12.18 1.24 -7.53
CA MET A 209 13.18 2.29 -7.80
C MET A 209 12.59 3.39 -8.68
N GLN A 210 11.82 3.02 -9.70
CA GLN A 210 11.11 3.93 -10.57
C GLN A 210 10.12 4.80 -9.78
N LEU A 211 9.36 4.20 -8.89
CA LEU A 211 8.40 4.90 -8.03
C LEU A 211 9.08 5.95 -7.15
N TRP A 212 10.21 5.61 -6.54
CA TRP A 212 10.97 6.57 -5.74
C TRP A 212 11.53 7.72 -6.58
N LEU A 213 12.04 7.45 -7.78
CA LEU A 213 12.50 8.48 -8.70
C LEU A 213 11.33 9.39 -9.15
N TRP A 214 10.15 8.84 -9.38
CA TRP A 214 8.94 9.62 -9.66
C TRP A 214 8.53 10.49 -8.47
N ILE A 215 8.50 9.94 -7.25
CA ILE A 215 8.16 10.69 -6.04
C ILE A 215 9.15 11.84 -5.83
N VAL A 216 10.46 11.57 -5.86
CA VAL A 216 11.50 12.58 -5.67
C VAL A 216 11.47 13.61 -6.80
N GLY A 217 11.25 13.15 -8.04
CA GLY A 217 11.17 14.01 -9.22
C GLY A 217 9.99 14.98 -9.13
N LEU A 218 8.78 14.46 -8.91
CA LEU A 218 7.56 15.26 -8.75
C LEU A 218 7.64 16.18 -7.54
N PHE A 219 8.16 15.70 -6.41
CA PHE A 219 8.35 16.52 -5.22
C PHE A 219 9.30 17.71 -5.50
N SER A 220 10.40 17.47 -6.21
CA SER A 220 11.35 18.52 -6.61
C SER A 220 10.70 19.55 -7.55
N ILE A 221 9.87 19.11 -8.50
CA ILE A 221 9.10 20.00 -9.38
C ILE A 221 8.09 20.81 -8.58
N CYS A 222 7.36 20.19 -7.64
CA CYS A 222 6.42 20.88 -6.75
C CYS A 222 7.13 21.96 -5.92
N LEU A 223 8.31 21.65 -5.36
CA LEU A 223 9.13 22.62 -4.64
C LEU A 223 9.63 23.76 -5.54
N PHE A 224 10.00 23.47 -6.80
CA PHE A 224 10.36 24.49 -7.78
C PHE A 224 9.19 25.45 -8.04
N VAL A 225 8.00 24.92 -8.37
CA VAL A 225 6.80 25.72 -8.63
C VAL A 225 6.42 26.53 -7.40
N ASN A 226 6.44 25.92 -6.22
CA ASN A 226 6.17 26.61 -4.95
C ASN A 226 7.17 27.76 -4.69
N SER A 227 8.47 27.53 -4.93
CA SER A 227 9.52 28.55 -4.78
C SER A 227 9.37 29.68 -5.80
N TYR A 228 8.92 29.38 -7.02
CA TYR A 228 8.59 30.37 -8.04
C TYR A 228 7.37 31.20 -7.64
N CYS A 229 6.30 30.58 -7.15
CA CYS A 229 5.10 31.29 -6.68
C CYS A 229 5.43 32.16 -5.46
N THR A 230 6.28 31.69 -4.55
CA THR A 230 6.76 32.47 -3.39
C THR A 230 7.57 33.69 -3.84
N TRP A 231 8.37 33.57 -4.90
CA TRP A 231 9.09 34.71 -5.47
C TRP A 231 8.15 35.74 -6.10
N LEU A 232 7.10 35.26 -6.77
CA LEU A 232 6.08 36.10 -7.36
C LEU A 232 5.29 36.86 -6.29
N ALA A 233 4.96 36.20 -5.18
CA ALA A 233 4.37 36.83 -3.99
C ALA A 233 5.24 37.96 -3.43
N ARG A 234 6.57 37.75 -3.31
CA ARG A 234 7.51 38.80 -2.88
C ARG A 234 7.62 39.98 -3.85
N LYS A 235 7.14 39.83 -5.09
CA LYS A 235 7.09 40.88 -6.12
C LYS A 235 5.70 41.54 -6.19
N GLU A 236 4.87 41.38 -5.15
CA GLU A 236 3.50 41.89 -5.05
C GLU A 236 2.46 41.19 -5.97
N PHE A 237 2.85 40.13 -6.66
CA PHE A 237 1.98 39.34 -7.54
C PHE A 237 1.44 38.08 -6.83
N LEU A 238 0.93 38.22 -5.61
CA LEU A 238 0.48 37.11 -4.76
C LEU A 238 -0.67 36.30 -5.39
N ILE A 239 -1.68 36.97 -5.93
CA ILE A 239 -2.85 36.33 -6.55
C ILE A 239 -2.40 35.50 -7.77
N ALA A 240 -1.50 36.05 -8.59
CA ALA A 240 -0.93 35.32 -9.72
C ALA A 240 -0.13 34.09 -9.26
N GLY A 241 0.64 34.19 -8.17
CA GLY A 241 1.34 33.05 -7.57
C GLY A 241 0.38 31.93 -7.14
N THR A 242 -0.73 32.31 -6.51
CA THR A 242 -1.76 31.36 -6.06
C THR A 242 -2.46 30.69 -7.24
N LEU A 243 -2.80 31.46 -8.28
CA LEU A 243 -3.42 30.95 -9.50
C LEU A 243 -2.50 30.02 -10.27
N ILE A 244 -1.21 30.35 -10.40
CA ILE A 244 -0.21 29.49 -11.05
C ILE A 244 -0.05 28.18 -10.29
N LEU A 245 0.06 28.22 -8.96
CA LEU A 245 0.18 27.01 -8.15
C LEU A 245 -1.07 26.13 -8.27
N THR A 246 -2.26 26.74 -8.22
CA THR A 246 -3.54 26.04 -8.37
C THR A 246 -3.66 25.42 -9.77
N ALA A 247 -3.33 26.18 -10.82
CA ALA A 247 -3.35 25.70 -12.19
C ALA A 247 -2.35 24.57 -12.41
N PHE A 248 -1.17 24.61 -11.80
CA PHE A 248 -0.18 23.54 -11.85
C PHE A 248 -0.72 22.23 -11.27
N PHE A 249 -1.25 22.25 -10.04
CA PHE A 249 -1.82 21.04 -9.42
C PHE A 249 -3.07 20.54 -10.16
N LEU A 250 -3.92 21.45 -10.65
CA LEU A 250 -5.10 21.09 -11.42
C LEU A 250 -4.71 20.44 -12.76
N ALA A 251 -3.77 21.04 -13.50
CA ALA A 251 -3.27 20.48 -14.75
C ALA A 251 -2.61 19.12 -14.53
N PHE A 252 -1.80 18.98 -13.47
CA PHE A 252 -1.23 17.70 -13.06
C PHE A 252 -2.33 16.66 -12.80
N ARG A 253 -3.35 16.99 -12.00
CA ARG A 253 -4.46 16.07 -11.69
C ARG A 253 -5.27 15.69 -12.93
N LEU A 254 -5.62 16.65 -13.78
CA LEU A 254 -6.38 16.37 -15.00
C LEU A 254 -5.57 15.51 -15.97
N SER A 255 -4.26 15.76 -16.09
CA SER A 255 -3.38 14.93 -16.92
C SER A 255 -3.28 13.49 -16.39
N ASP A 256 -3.21 13.33 -15.07
CA ASP A 256 -3.18 12.00 -14.45
C ASP A 256 -4.50 11.24 -14.64
N LEU A 257 -5.65 11.90 -14.44
CA LEU A 257 -6.95 11.26 -14.66
C LEU A 257 -7.20 10.88 -16.12
N GLN A 258 -6.66 11.63 -17.09
CA GLN A 258 -6.86 11.35 -18.51
C GLN A 258 -5.93 10.25 -19.05
N PHE A 259 -4.66 10.28 -18.65
CA PHE A 259 -3.64 9.36 -19.18
C PHE A 259 -3.29 8.22 -18.21
N PHE A 260 -3.84 8.24 -17.00
CA PHE A 260 -3.63 7.22 -15.97
C PHE A 260 -2.14 6.97 -15.71
N TRP A 261 -1.35 8.04 -15.52
CA TRP A 261 0.12 7.95 -15.45
C TRP A 261 0.56 7.01 -14.33
N PHE A 262 0.00 7.17 -13.12
CA PHE A 262 0.35 6.31 -11.99
C PHE A 262 -0.21 4.89 -12.13
N ASN A 263 -1.45 4.78 -12.59
CA ASN A 263 -2.16 3.50 -12.75
C ASN A 263 -1.49 2.58 -13.78
N HIS A 264 -1.05 3.12 -14.92
CA HIS A 264 -0.35 2.33 -15.95
C HIS A 264 1.09 2.01 -15.56
N GLN A 265 1.78 2.95 -14.88
CA GLN A 265 3.19 2.79 -14.58
C GLN A 265 3.45 1.93 -13.34
N PHE A 266 2.52 1.93 -12.37
CA PHE A 266 2.69 1.24 -11.10
C PHE A 266 1.48 0.35 -10.78
N ASN A 267 1.73 -0.95 -10.62
CA ASN A 267 0.73 -1.90 -10.15
C ASN A 267 0.65 -1.87 -8.61
N LEU A 268 0.19 -0.76 -8.03
CA LEU A 268 0.00 -0.64 -6.58
C LEU A 268 -1.47 -0.81 -6.21
N ASP A 269 -1.71 -1.55 -5.14
CA ASP A 269 -3.04 -1.75 -4.56
C ASP A 269 -3.78 -0.44 -4.28
N VAL A 270 -3.08 0.63 -3.87
CA VAL A 270 -3.68 1.96 -3.59
C VAL A 270 -4.42 2.54 -4.80
N PHE A 271 -3.92 2.24 -6.00
CA PHE A 271 -4.50 2.70 -7.25
C PHE A 271 -5.54 1.71 -7.81
N SER A 272 -5.79 0.58 -7.13
CA SER A 272 -6.80 -0.39 -7.55
C SER A 272 -8.22 0.08 -7.23
N PRO A 273 -9.13 0.13 -8.23
CA PRO A 273 -10.54 0.45 -8.00
C PRO A 273 -11.27 -0.63 -7.19
N SER A 274 -10.67 -1.82 -7.04
CA SER A 274 -11.24 -2.91 -6.24
C SER A 274 -11.25 -2.61 -4.74
N ILE A 275 -10.38 -1.70 -4.28
CA ILE A 275 -10.21 -1.32 -2.88
C ILE A 275 -11.08 -0.11 -2.53
N TYR A 276 -11.11 0.89 -3.40
CA TYR A 276 -11.91 2.10 -3.26
C TYR A 276 -12.23 2.62 -4.66
N ALA A 277 -13.49 2.98 -4.90
CA ALA A 277 -13.90 3.71 -6.09
C ALA A 277 -15.18 4.49 -5.79
N GLN A 278 -15.19 5.81 -6.02
CA GLN A 278 -16.37 6.65 -5.77
C GLN A 278 -16.95 7.26 -7.05
N SER A 279 -16.10 7.75 -7.96
CA SER A 279 -16.52 8.40 -9.21
C SER A 279 -15.38 8.42 -10.21
N GLU A 280 -15.62 8.90 -11.43
CA GLU A 280 -14.56 9.09 -12.45
C GLU A 280 -13.44 10.04 -11.97
N PHE A 281 -13.76 10.99 -11.08
CA PHE A 281 -12.77 11.91 -10.50
C PHE A 281 -12.02 11.31 -9.30
N LEU A 282 -12.55 10.23 -8.71
CA LEU A 282 -12.01 9.49 -7.57
C LEU A 282 -12.05 7.98 -7.85
N PRO A 283 -11.31 7.51 -8.88
CA PRO A 283 -11.39 6.11 -9.31
C PRO A 283 -10.63 5.16 -8.37
N SER A 284 -9.69 5.68 -7.57
CA SER A 284 -8.91 4.91 -6.60
C SER A 284 -8.64 5.66 -5.30
N LEU A 285 -8.16 4.95 -4.27
CA LEU A 285 -7.74 5.56 -3.00
C LEU A 285 -6.52 6.48 -3.21
N GLY A 286 -5.65 6.12 -4.15
CA GLY A 286 -4.44 6.86 -4.48
C GLY A 286 -4.78 8.22 -5.09
N ASP A 287 -5.78 8.25 -5.96
CA ASP A 287 -6.30 9.50 -6.52
C ASP A 287 -6.89 10.41 -5.44
N LEU A 288 -7.66 9.85 -4.50
CA LEU A 288 -8.16 10.61 -3.36
C LEU A 288 -7.02 11.20 -2.51
N LEU A 289 -5.96 10.41 -2.25
CA LEU A 289 -4.78 10.88 -1.54
C LEU A 289 -4.06 12.00 -2.31
N LEU A 290 -3.89 11.87 -3.63
CA LEU A 290 -3.25 12.89 -4.46
C LEU A 290 -4.07 14.19 -4.50
N HIS A 291 -5.40 14.11 -4.54
CA HIS A 291 -6.27 15.28 -4.39
C HIS A 291 -6.11 15.94 -3.01
N ALA A 292 -6.12 15.15 -1.93
CA ALA A 292 -5.95 15.65 -0.58
C ALA A 292 -4.59 16.34 -0.39
N ILE A 293 -3.50 15.75 -0.89
CA ILE A 293 -2.15 16.36 -0.87
C ILE A 293 -2.11 17.65 -1.68
N SER A 294 -2.67 17.65 -2.89
CA SER A 294 -2.68 18.84 -3.78
C SER A 294 -3.42 20.01 -3.14
N ILE A 295 -4.62 19.76 -2.60
CA ILE A 295 -5.42 20.79 -1.92
C ILE A 295 -4.72 21.26 -0.64
N THR A 296 -4.12 20.33 0.13
CA THR A 296 -3.35 20.68 1.32
C THR A 296 -2.18 21.61 0.98
N TRP A 297 -1.46 21.34 -0.11
CA TRP A 297 -0.33 22.16 -0.54
C TRP A 297 -0.78 23.59 -0.91
N ILE A 298 -1.86 23.72 -1.69
CA ILE A 298 -2.44 25.02 -2.05
C ILE A 298 -2.92 25.76 -0.79
N ALA A 299 -3.62 25.07 0.11
CA ALA A 299 -4.10 25.62 1.38
C ALA A 299 -2.94 26.08 2.28
N LEU A 300 -1.83 25.32 2.33
CA LEU A 300 -0.63 25.72 3.07
C LEU A 300 0.02 26.97 2.48
N TYR A 301 0.16 27.05 1.16
CA TYR A 301 0.69 28.24 0.49
C TYR A 301 -0.17 29.48 0.80
N MET A 302 -1.50 29.37 0.65
CA MET A 302 -2.43 30.44 1.01
C MET A 302 -2.36 30.79 2.50
N TYR A 303 -2.23 29.80 3.38
CA TYR A 303 -2.13 30.01 4.82
C TYR A 303 -0.84 30.75 5.19
N VAL A 304 0.31 30.37 4.64
CA VAL A 304 1.60 31.04 4.91
C VAL A 304 1.52 32.53 4.52
N HIS A 305 0.96 32.83 3.35
CA HIS A 305 0.80 34.19 2.85
C HIS A 305 -0.52 34.87 3.26
N ARG A 306 -1.29 34.30 4.20
CA ARG A 306 -2.66 34.76 4.52
C ARG A 306 -2.76 36.25 4.86
N ALA A 307 -1.74 36.81 5.51
CA ALA A 307 -1.69 38.21 5.91
C ALA A 307 -1.37 39.18 4.75
N GLU A 308 -0.82 38.66 3.65
CA GLU A 308 -0.46 39.44 2.45
C GLU A 308 -1.64 39.57 1.47
N TYR A 309 -2.70 38.77 1.62
CA TYR A 309 -3.91 38.91 0.81
C TYR A 309 -4.69 40.15 1.24
N VAL A 310 -4.63 41.22 0.45
CA VAL A 310 -5.36 42.46 0.73
C VAL A 310 -6.64 42.53 -0.10
N LEU A 311 -7.77 42.74 0.57
CA LEU A 311 -9.05 43.00 -0.08
C LEU A 311 -9.10 44.43 -0.66
N PRO A 312 -9.75 44.64 -1.82
CA PRO A 312 -9.94 45.97 -2.38
C PRO A 312 -10.61 46.97 -1.42
N ASN A 313 -10.16 48.22 -1.44
CA ASN A 313 -10.63 49.29 -0.54
C ASN A 313 -12.14 49.55 -0.58
N TRP A 314 -12.79 49.30 -1.73
CA TRP A 314 -14.23 49.48 -1.89
C TRP A 314 -15.05 48.43 -1.12
N ILE A 315 -14.50 47.23 -0.91
CA ILE A 315 -15.10 46.17 -0.09
C ILE A 315 -14.84 46.46 1.39
N THR A 316 -13.61 46.82 1.76
CA THR A 316 -13.23 46.97 3.17
C THR A 316 -13.88 48.18 3.83
N ARG A 317 -14.12 49.28 3.10
CA ARG A 317 -14.79 50.48 3.63
C ARG A 317 -16.30 50.35 3.73
N ASN A 318 -16.94 49.61 2.83
CA ASN A 318 -18.39 49.48 2.77
C ASN A 318 -18.89 48.38 3.71
N LYS A 319 -19.64 48.77 4.75
CA LYS A 319 -20.17 47.85 5.77
C LYS A 319 -21.09 46.78 5.18
N LEU A 320 -21.97 47.12 4.23
CA LEU A 320 -22.89 46.16 3.61
C LEU A 320 -22.12 45.10 2.82
N LEU A 321 -21.13 45.52 2.02
CA LEU A 321 -20.29 44.59 1.28
C LEU A 321 -19.44 43.73 2.22
N GLY A 322 -18.93 44.29 3.31
CA GLY A 322 -18.21 43.52 4.33
C GLY A 322 -19.08 42.43 4.98
N ILE A 323 -20.34 42.74 5.32
CA ILE A 323 -21.29 41.74 5.83
C ILE A 323 -21.56 40.66 4.78
N LEU A 324 -21.81 41.04 3.53
CA LEU A 324 -22.07 40.10 2.44
C LEU A 324 -20.89 39.14 2.23
N VAL A 325 -19.67 39.66 2.16
CA VAL A 325 -18.45 38.85 2.02
C VAL A 325 -18.29 37.90 3.21
N HIS A 326 -18.55 38.37 4.44
CA HIS A 326 -18.48 37.51 5.62
C HIS A 326 -19.50 36.36 5.57
N VAL A 327 -20.75 36.63 5.16
CA VAL A 327 -21.79 35.62 4.99
C VAL A 327 -21.38 34.61 3.91
N VAL A 328 -20.85 35.06 2.77
CA VAL A 328 -20.36 34.18 1.70
C VAL A 328 -19.26 33.26 2.21
N LEU A 329 -18.29 33.77 2.98
CA LEU A 329 -17.22 32.94 3.56
C LEU A 329 -17.76 31.89 4.55
N LEU A 330 -18.76 32.24 5.37
CA LEU A 330 -19.43 31.27 6.26
C LEU A 330 -20.21 30.22 5.46
N LEU A 331 -20.87 30.60 4.38
CA LEU A 331 -21.55 29.66 3.48
C LEU A 331 -20.56 28.70 2.80
N ILE A 332 -19.38 29.18 2.38
CA ILE A 332 -18.32 28.32 1.85
C ILE A 332 -17.84 27.32 2.91
N LEU A 333 -17.61 27.75 4.15
CA LEU A 333 -17.24 26.84 5.25
C LEU A 333 -18.33 25.80 5.56
N SER A 334 -19.60 26.17 5.43
CA SER A 334 -20.73 25.24 5.53
C SER A 334 -20.74 24.25 4.37
N GLY A 335 -20.54 24.73 3.13
CA GLY A 335 -20.41 23.90 1.92
C GLY A 335 -19.33 22.82 2.05
N ILE A 336 -18.18 23.17 2.62
CA ILE A 336 -17.09 22.22 2.89
C ILE A 336 -17.53 21.06 3.78
N ALA A 337 -18.45 21.28 4.73
CA ALA A 337 -18.95 20.22 5.59
C ALA A 337 -19.69 19.11 4.82
N PHE A 338 -20.36 19.46 3.71
CA PHE A 338 -20.98 18.48 2.82
C PHE A 338 -19.94 17.68 2.03
N ILE A 339 -18.87 18.34 1.57
CA ILE A 339 -17.76 17.66 0.89
C ILE A 339 -17.08 16.66 1.84
N ILE A 340 -16.88 17.03 3.10
CA ILE A 340 -16.36 16.10 4.12
C ILE A 340 -17.30 14.90 4.26
N ASP A 341 -18.62 15.11 4.29
CA ASP A 341 -19.59 14.01 4.38
C ASP A 341 -19.43 13.02 3.22
N GLU A 342 -19.29 13.52 1.98
CA GLU A 342 -19.05 12.70 0.79
C GLU A 342 -17.72 11.94 0.83
N VAL A 343 -16.65 12.56 1.34
CA VAL A 343 -15.35 11.88 1.49
C VAL A 343 -15.44 10.76 2.53
N PHE A 344 -16.10 10.99 3.67
CA PHE A 344 -16.31 9.95 4.67
C PHE A 344 -17.21 8.83 4.15
N PHE A 345 -18.29 9.17 3.45
CA PHE A 345 -19.19 8.20 2.84
C PHE A 345 -18.44 7.34 1.81
N GLY A 346 -17.70 7.96 0.89
CA GLY A 346 -16.89 7.27 -0.11
C GLY A 346 -15.86 6.34 0.53
N LEU A 347 -15.09 6.83 1.50
CA LEU A 347 -14.04 6.05 2.15
C LEU A 347 -14.58 4.84 2.90
N ILE A 348 -15.74 4.93 3.52
CA ILE A 348 -16.28 3.84 4.33
C ILE A 348 -17.17 2.92 3.48
N ASN A 349 -18.17 3.49 2.81
CA ASN A 349 -19.20 2.73 2.11
C ASN A 349 -18.74 2.22 0.75
N ASN A 350 -17.96 3.01 0.00
CA ASN A 350 -17.51 2.65 -1.36
C ASN A 350 -16.10 2.04 -1.38
N SER A 351 -15.71 1.38 -0.28
CA SER A 351 -14.42 0.73 -0.15
C SER A 351 -14.51 -0.64 0.49
N LYS A 352 -13.52 -1.49 0.25
CA LYS A 352 -13.32 -2.78 0.93
C LYS A 352 -12.30 -2.69 2.06
N ILE A 353 -12.02 -1.48 2.53
CA ILE A 353 -11.00 -1.20 3.53
C ILE A 353 -11.51 -1.64 4.90
N ASN A 354 -10.69 -2.38 5.65
CA ASN A 354 -10.99 -2.72 7.03
C ASN A 354 -10.71 -1.51 7.93
N PHE A 355 -11.77 -0.90 8.45
CA PHE A 355 -11.69 0.18 9.44
C PHE A 355 -12.00 -0.30 10.86
N GLU A 356 -11.75 -1.56 11.22
CA GLU A 356 -11.90 -2.02 12.61
C GLU A 356 -10.91 -1.31 13.56
N ILE A 357 -11.30 -0.14 14.05
CA ILE A 357 -10.52 0.67 15.00
C ILE A 357 -10.40 -0.06 16.36
N THR A 358 -11.22 -1.09 16.63
CA THR A 358 -11.06 -1.97 17.80
C THR A 358 -9.83 -2.89 17.68
N ASN A 359 -9.34 -3.13 16.47
CA ASN A 359 -8.21 -4.01 16.19
C ASN A 359 -7.05 -3.24 15.52
N ILE A 360 -6.59 -2.16 16.16
CA ILE A 360 -5.54 -1.26 15.64
C ILE A 360 -4.25 -2.00 15.24
N ILE A 361 -3.90 -3.06 15.97
CA ILE A 361 -2.67 -3.83 15.73
C ILE A 361 -2.70 -4.55 14.38
N ASN A 362 -3.89 -4.96 13.92
CA ASN A 362 -4.06 -5.67 12.66
C ASN A 362 -4.54 -4.75 11.51
N LEU A 363 -4.46 -3.43 11.68
CA LEU A 363 -4.76 -2.49 10.61
C LEU A 363 -3.72 -2.61 9.49
N GLY A 364 -4.20 -2.93 8.28
CA GLY A 364 -3.39 -2.95 7.08
C GLY A 364 -2.90 -1.56 6.68
N TRP A 365 -1.84 -1.51 5.88
CA TRP A 365 -1.23 -0.27 5.39
C TRP A 365 -2.20 0.63 4.59
N ILE A 366 -3.17 0.04 3.89
CA ILE A 366 -4.24 0.77 3.17
C ILE A 366 -5.16 1.53 4.15
N SER A 367 -5.46 0.95 5.31
CA SER A 367 -6.26 1.61 6.35
C SER A 367 -5.52 2.81 6.91
N TRP A 368 -4.20 2.71 7.11
CA TRP A 368 -3.36 3.84 7.52
C TRP A 368 -3.34 4.98 6.49
N ILE A 369 -3.28 4.67 5.20
CA ILE A 369 -3.40 5.68 4.13
C ILE A 369 -4.76 6.38 4.21
N SER A 370 -5.83 5.64 4.44
CA SER A 370 -7.18 6.22 4.56
C SER A 370 -7.31 7.15 5.76
N ILE A 371 -6.73 6.76 6.91
CA ILE A 371 -6.67 7.61 8.10
C ILE A 371 -5.87 8.89 7.82
N LEU A 372 -4.73 8.77 7.11
CA LEU A 372 -3.93 9.92 6.69
C LEU A 372 -4.74 10.89 5.82
N VAL A 373 -5.51 10.38 4.86
CA VAL A 373 -6.41 11.20 4.02
C VAL A 373 -7.41 11.96 4.89
N LEU A 374 -8.08 11.30 5.85
CA LEU A 374 -9.03 11.95 6.74
C LEU A 374 -8.36 13.04 7.61
N CYS A 375 -7.14 12.79 8.09
CA CYS A 375 -6.34 13.79 8.80
C CYS A 375 -6.02 15.01 7.92
N LEU A 376 -5.62 14.78 6.67
CA LEU A 376 -5.36 15.86 5.69
C LEU A 376 -6.62 16.67 5.40
N VAL A 377 -7.78 16.01 5.26
CA VAL A 377 -9.07 16.70 5.05
C VAL A 377 -9.39 17.64 6.23
N TRP A 378 -9.29 17.17 7.48
CA TRP A 378 -9.49 18.05 8.64
C TRP A 378 -8.45 19.17 8.72
N PHE A 379 -7.21 18.88 8.35
CA PHE A 379 -6.15 19.88 8.30
C PHE A 379 -6.44 20.97 7.26
N ILE A 380 -6.94 20.62 6.07
CA ILE A 380 -7.40 21.58 5.05
C ILE A 380 -8.47 22.51 5.64
N VAL A 381 -9.48 21.96 6.32
CA VAL A 381 -10.54 22.77 6.96
C VAL A 381 -9.94 23.76 7.97
N TYR A 382 -9.04 23.29 8.83
CA TYR A 382 -8.35 24.15 9.80
C TYR A 382 -7.59 25.30 9.11
N LEU A 383 -6.86 25.02 8.03
CA LEU A 383 -6.14 26.04 7.26
C LEU A 383 -7.08 27.05 6.63
N LEU A 384 -8.15 26.58 5.97
CA LEU A 384 -9.14 27.44 5.30
C LEU A 384 -9.86 28.36 6.28
N ILE A 385 -10.25 27.87 7.46
CA ILE A 385 -10.86 28.71 8.50
C ILE A 385 -9.91 29.84 8.90
N ASN A 386 -8.63 29.55 9.12
CA ASN A 386 -7.66 30.59 9.48
C ASN A 386 -7.40 31.60 8.35
N ILE A 387 -7.39 31.16 7.09
CA ILE A 387 -7.29 32.04 5.92
C ILE A 387 -8.50 32.97 5.86
N PHE A 388 -9.71 32.43 5.97
CA PHE A 388 -10.95 33.22 5.92
C PHE A 388 -11.05 34.20 7.08
N ILE A 389 -10.62 33.80 8.28
CA ILE A 389 -10.55 34.71 9.42
C ILE A 389 -9.65 35.92 9.11
N GLU A 390 -8.47 35.71 8.50
CA GLU A 390 -7.57 36.82 8.15
C GLU A 390 -8.20 37.79 7.14
N LEU A 391 -8.91 37.28 6.13
CA LEU A 391 -9.67 38.12 5.19
C LEU A 391 -10.76 38.91 5.90
N THR A 392 -11.50 38.28 6.81
CA THR A 392 -12.61 38.93 7.51
C THR A 392 -12.18 39.98 8.53
N LYS A 393 -10.92 39.94 9.02
CA LYS A 393 -10.34 40.99 9.88
C LYS A 393 -10.18 42.33 9.16
N GLN A 394 -10.07 42.32 7.83
CA GLN A 394 -9.92 43.53 7.00
C GLN A 394 -11.26 44.22 6.74
N LEU A 395 -12.38 43.54 6.99
CA LEU A 395 -13.73 44.06 6.74
C LEU A 395 -14.16 45.01 7.86
N ASN A 396 -14.91 46.06 7.51
CA ASN A 396 -15.54 46.98 8.46
C ASN A 396 -16.78 46.34 9.14
N VAL A 397 -16.54 45.24 9.86
CA VAL A 397 -17.52 44.47 10.63
C VAL A 397 -16.96 44.30 12.05
N THR A 398 -17.78 44.53 13.06
CA THR A 398 -17.37 44.38 14.46
C THR A 398 -17.41 42.92 14.90
N ASP A 399 -16.67 42.54 15.95
CA ASP A 399 -16.69 41.16 16.46
C ASP A 399 -18.08 40.74 16.97
N LYS A 400 -18.88 41.69 17.47
CA LYS A 400 -20.28 41.46 17.85
C LYS A 400 -21.15 41.11 16.64
N GLU A 401 -20.98 41.82 15.53
CA GLU A 401 -21.70 41.55 14.29
C GLU A 401 -21.27 40.21 13.68
N ARG A 402 -19.97 39.88 13.69
CA ARG A 402 -19.47 38.56 13.26
C ARG A 402 -20.12 37.44 14.07
N LEU A 403 -20.18 37.58 15.40
CA LEU A 403 -20.82 36.61 16.28
C LEU A 403 -22.33 36.50 16.01
N LEU A 404 -23.03 37.63 15.82
CA LEU A 404 -24.45 37.64 15.50
C LEU A 404 -24.73 36.95 14.16
N LEU A 405 -23.93 37.22 13.13
CA LEU A 405 -24.04 36.57 11.82
C LEU A 405 -23.79 35.06 11.92
N PHE A 406 -22.78 34.65 12.69
CA PHE A 406 -22.51 33.24 12.94
C PHE A 406 -23.68 32.54 13.66
N LEU A 407 -24.22 33.14 14.72
CA LEU A 407 -25.33 32.57 15.49
C LEU A 407 -26.65 32.54 14.70
N THR A 408 -26.91 33.57 13.89
CA THR A 408 -28.11 33.62 13.02
C THR A 408 -28.06 32.55 11.93
N LEU A 409 -26.90 32.36 11.27
CA LEU A 409 -26.72 31.28 10.30
C LEU A 409 -26.80 29.89 10.95
N LEU A 410 -26.19 29.72 12.13
CA LEU A 410 -26.29 28.47 12.89
C LEU A 410 -27.73 28.17 13.30
N GLY A 411 -28.48 29.18 13.77
CA GLY A 411 -29.89 29.05 14.12
C GLY A 411 -30.77 28.71 12.91
N ALA A 412 -30.56 29.38 11.77
CA ALA A 412 -31.26 29.06 10.53
C ALA A 412 -30.98 27.62 10.08
N TYR A 413 -29.72 27.19 10.12
CA TYR A 413 -29.34 25.82 9.76
C TYR A 413 -29.87 24.78 10.75
N PHE A 414 -29.92 25.12 12.04
CA PHE A 414 -30.54 24.29 13.07
C PHE A 414 -32.02 24.06 12.80
N VAL A 415 -32.78 25.12 12.48
CA VAL A 415 -34.20 25.01 12.10
C VAL A 415 -34.38 24.16 10.85
N TYR A 416 -33.53 24.35 9.83
CA TYR A 416 -33.54 23.50 8.64
C TYR A 416 -33.33 22.01 9.00
N LYS A 417 -32.37 21.70 9.88
CA LYS A 417 -32.08 20.32 10.29
C LYS A 417 -33.10 19.71 11.25
N LEU A 418 -33.95 20.52 11.90
CA LEU A 418 -35.10 20.01 12.64
C LEU A 418 -36.20 19.46 11.71
N ILE A 419 -36.32 20.03 10.51
CA ILE A 419 -37.35 19.64 9.53
C ILE A 419 -36.90 18.46 8.67
N ASP A 420 -35.62 18.44 8.30
CA ASP A 420 -35.02 17.35 7.51
C ASP A 420 -34.60 16.18 8.42
N ASN A 421 -33.30 16.03 8.72
CA ASN A 421 -32.76 14.98 9.55
C ASN A 421 -31.77 15.57 10.56
N PHE A 422 -32.19 15.57 11.83
CA PHE A 422 -31.39 16.15 12.90
C PHE A 422 -30.14 15.31 13.16
N THR A 423 -28.97 15.94 13.09
CA THR A 423 -27.68 15.32 13.43
C THR A 423 -26.85 16.28 14.26
N VAL A 424 -26.17 15.79 15.30
CA VAL A 424 -25.33 16.62 16.17
C VAL A 424 -24.07 17.13 15.46
N PHE A 425 -23.73 16.56 14.30
CA PHE A 425 -22.54 16.89 13.52
C PHE A 425 -22.37 18.39 13.24
N PHE A 426 -23.42 19.06 12.76
CA PHE A 426 -23.30 20.47 12.38
C PHE A 426 -23.09 21.39 13.59
N ILE A 427 -23.60 21.01 14.75
CA ILE A 427 -23.42 21.75 16.00
C ILE A 427 -21.96 21.68 16.44
N VAL A 428 -21.36 20.49 16.40
CA VAL A 428 -19.95 20.32 16.76
C VAL A 428 -19.02 20.91 15.70
N TYR A 429 -19.39 20.86 14.42
CA TYR A 429 -18.65 21.53 13.36
C TYR A 429 -18.69 23.06 13.51
N ALA A 430 -19.85 23.61 13.88
CA ALA A 430 -19.97 25.03 14.23
C ALA A 430 -19.13 25.36 15.47
N LEU A 431 -19.14 24.51 16.51
CA LEU A 431 -18.26 24.68 17.67
C LEU A 431 -16.78 24.69 17.26
N PHE A 432 -16.37 23.81 16.36
CA PHE A 432 -15.01 23.77 15.82
C PHE A 432 -14.62 25.10 15.15
N ILE A 433 -15.47 25.63 14.26
CA ILE A 433 -15.28 26.95 13.64
C ILE A 433 -15.22 28.06 14.70
N PHE A 434 -16.12 28.01 15.69
CA PHE A 434 -16.20 28.99 16.76
C PHE A 434 -14.92 29.02 17.61
N VAL A 435 -14.37 27.86 17.99
CA VAL A 435 -13.16 27.77 18.81
C VAL A 435 -11.94 28.35 18.07
N ILE A 436 -11.79 28.05 16.77
CA ILE A 436 -10.71 28.64 15.96
C ILE A 436 -10.90 30.17 15.84
N SER A 437 -12.14 30.61 15.62
CA SER A 437 -12.49 32.03 15.53
C SER A 437 -12.20 32.77 16.83
N TYR A 438 -12.62 32.21 17.96
CA TYR A 438 -12.38 32.74 19.30
C TYR A 438 -10.88 32.89 19.60
N ASN A 439 -10.08 31.87 19.27
CA ASN A 439 -8.62 31.94 19.41
C ASN A 439 -8.00 33.08 18.58
N ASN A 440 -8.50 33.28 17.36
CA ASN A 440 -7.96 34.28 16.44
C ASN A 440 -8.41 35.73 16.75
N TYR A 441 -9.66 35.94 17.14
CA TYR A 441 -10.23 37.27 17.39
C TYR A 441 -10.00 37.73 18.84
N ALA A 442 -10.36 36.90 19.82
CA ALA A 442 -10.30 37.28 21.23
C ALA A 442 -8.92 37.04 21.85
N GLN A 443 -8.34 35.85 21.62
CA GLN A 443 -7.04 35.49 22.21
C GLN A 443 -5.83 35.95 21.40
N LYS A 444 -6.05 36.57 20.22
CA LYS A 444 -4.99 37.06 19.32
C LYS A 444 -3.92 35.99 19.02
N ARG A 445 -4.34 34.73 18.82
CA ARG A 445 -3.48 33.56 18.53
C ARG A 445 -2.49 33.18 19.64
N LYS A 446 -2.77 33.53 20.90
CA LYS A 446 -1.98 33.03 22.03
C LYS A 446 -2.12 31.51 22.13
N PHE A 447 -1.01 30.82 22.36
CA PHE A 447 -1.03 29.38 22.57
C PHE A 447 -1.79 29.05 23.87
N SER A 448 -2.83 28.23 23.75
CA SER A 448 -3.63 27.76 24.88
C SER A 448 -3.88 26.26 24.74
N ILE A 449 -3.38 25.48 25.68
CA ILE A 449 -3.54 24.02 25.72
C ILE A 449 -5.03 23.64 25.68
N ALA A 450 -5.88 24.39 26.40
CA ALA A 450 -7.32 24.14 26.42
C ALA A 450 -7.99 24.31 25.04
N VAL A 451 -7.57 25.32 24.27
CA VAL A 451 -8.09 25.54 22.90
C VAL A 451 -7.70 24.37 22.00
N PHE A 452 -6.43 23.96 22.00
CA PHE A 452 -5.98 22.84 21.17
C PHE A 452 -6.61 21.50 21.59
N ALA A 453 -6.75 21.25 22.89
CA ALA A 453 -7.45 20.07 23.41
C ALA A 453 -8.92 20.04 22.96
N LEU A 454 -9.61 21.18 23.01
CA LEU A 454 -11.00 21.29 22.55
C LEU A 454 -11.12 21.10 21.04
N LEU A 455 -10.19 21.63 20.24
CA LEU A 455 -10.16 21.42 18.79
C LEU A 455 -9.95 19.94 18.46
N PHE A 456 -9.00 19.29 19.14
CA PHE A 456 -8.77 17.85 18.99
C PHE A 456 -10.02 17.04 19.35
N LEU A 457 -10.68 17.38 20.46
CA LEU A 457 -11.94 16.73 20.87
C LEU A 457 -13.03 16.91 19.83
N CYS A 458 -13.19 18.12 19.27
CA CYS A 458 -14.16 18.38 18.21
C CYS A 458 -13.89 17.49 16.98
N ILE A 459 -12.65 17.42 16.50
CA ILE A 459 -12.27 16.60 15.33
C ILE A 459 -12.51 15.11 15.62
N ALA A 460 -12.09 14.64 16.80
CA ALA A 460 -12.28 13.24 17.21
C ALA A 460 -13.77 12.89 17.26
N PHE A 461 -14.60 13.75 17.86
CA PHE A 461 -16.03 13.55 17.95
C PHE A 461 -16.72 13.60 16.57
N LEU A 462 -16.36 14.55 15.72
CA LEU A 462 -16.88 14.66 14.35
C LEU A 462 -16.55 13.41 13.52
N THR A 463 -15.31 12.93 13.63
CA THR A 463 -14.84 11.71 12.95
C THR A 463 -15.58 10.49 13.47
N SER A 464 -15.74 10.35 14.79
CA SER A 464 -16.47 9.25 15.42
C SER A 464 -17.95 9.21 15.02
N LEU A 465 -18.61 10.37 14.95
CA LEU A 465 -20.01 10.46 14.50
C LEU A 465 -20.17 9.97 13.05
N LYS A 466 -19.32 10.42 12.13
CA LYS A 466 -19.39 10.02 10.71
C LYS A 466 -19.01 8.55 10.53
N TYR A 467 -17.94 8.12 11.19
CA TYR A 467 -17.51 6.72 11.19
C TYR A 467 -18.63 5.78 11.62
N THR A 468 -19.25 6.05 12.78
CA THR A 468 -20.32 5.19 13.33
C THR A 468 -21.51 5.14 12.40
N LYS A 469 -21.95 6.30 11.87
CA LYS A 469 -23.08 6.38 10.94
C LYS A 469 -22.83 5.55 9.67
N PHE A 470 -21.66 5.70 9.05
CA PHE A 470 -21.40 5.05 7.77
C PHE A 470 -21.02 3.58 7.89
N ILE A 471 -20.39 3.17 9.01
CA ILE A 471 -20.21 1.75 9.31
C ILE A 471 -21.55 1.06 9.51
N ASP A 472 -22.49 1.66 10.25
CA ASP A 472 -23.84 1.09 10.44
C ASP A 472 -24.57 0.94 9.10
N ILE A 473 -24.48 1.94 8.21
CA ILE A 473 -25.04 1.86 6.85
C ILE A 473 -24.40 0.71 6.05
N LYS A 474 -23.06 0.61 6.06
CA LYS A 474 -22.32 -0.43 5.34
C LYS A 474 -22.67 -1.82 5.86
N GLU A 475 -22.78 -1.98 7.17
CA GLU A 475 -23.09 -3.22 7.85
C GLU A 475 -24.50 -3.69 7.49
N ARG A 476 -25.49 -2.79 7.54
CA ARG A 476 -26.87 -3.08 7.11
C ARG A 476 -26.95 -3.48 5.64
N ASN A 477 -26.23 -2.79 4.76
CA ASN A 477 -26.16 -3.15 3.34
C ASN A 477 -25.55 -4.54 3.15
N THR A 478 -24.48 -4.85 3.88
CA THR A 478 -23.82 -6.17 3.85
C THR A 478 -24.78 -7.27 4.33
N ARG A 479 -25.52 -7.04 5.43
CA ARG A 479 -26.56 -7.98 5.91
C ARG A 479 -27.63 -8.23 4.85
N LYS A 480 -28.08 -7.18 4.17
CA LYS A 480 -29.08 -7.28 3.09
C LYS A 480 -28.55 -8.14 1.93
N ASP A 481 -27.32 -7.92 1.50
CA ASP A 481 -26.70 -8.70 0.42
C ASP A 481 -26.51 -10.16 0.82
N ILE A 482 -26.15 -10.44 2.08
CA ILE A 482 -26.05 -11.81 2.60
C ILE A 482 -27.44 -12.47 2.63
N ALA A 483 -28.47 -11.78 3.11
CA ALA A 483 -29.83 -12.31 3.14
C ALA A 483 -30.32 -12.67 1.72
N PHE A 484 -30.07 -11.82 0.72
CA PHE A 484 -30.41 -12.10 -0.67
C PHE A 484 -29.65 -13.30 -1.24
N LYS A 485 -28.38 -13.49 -0.86
CA LYS A 485 -27.60 -14.69 -1.25
C LYS A 485 -28.15 -15.96 -0.62
N LEU A 486 -28.62 -15.89 0.63
CA LEU A 486 -29.18 -17.04 1.35
C LEU A 486 -30.59 -17.41 0.85
N GLU A 487 -31.37 -16.43 0.38
CA GLU A 487 -32.68 -16.66 -0.25
C GLU A 487 -32.54 -17.42 -1.58
N ASN A 488 -31.48 -17.15 -2.35
CA ASN A 488 -31.19 -17.85 -3.59
C ASN A 488 -30.54 -19.23 -3.31
N THR A 489 -31.37 -20.22 -2.99
CA THR A 489 -30.97 -21.60 -2.65
C THR A 489 -30.22 -22.33 -3.79
N ASP A 490 -30.33 -21.83 -5.02
CA ASP A 490 -29.71 -22.41 -6.22
C ASP A 490 -28.28 -21.89 -6.51
N ASP A 491 -27.68 -21.06 -5.65
CA ASP A 491 -26.27 -20.65 -5.85
C ASP A 491 -25.35 -21.86 -5.59
N PRO A 492 -24.61 -22.36 -6.61
CA PRO A 492 -23.72 -23.51 -6.47
C PRO A 492 -22.67 -23.31 -5.36
N LYS A 493 -22.32 -22.06 -5.02
CA LYS A 493 -21.40 -21.76 -3.91
C LYS A 493 -22.04 -21.96 -2.55
N VAL A 494 -23.32 -21.65 -2.39
CA VAL A 494 -24.07 -21.88 -1.14
C VAL A 494 -24.30 -23.38 -0.96
N ILE A 495 -24.68 -24.08 -2.03
CA ILE A 495 -24.79 -25.55 -2.02
C ILE A 495 -23.44 -26.19 -1.68
N ASN A 496 -22.34 -25.75 -2.30
CA ASN A 496 -21.00 -26.27 -1.99
C ASN A 496 -20.53 -25.92 -0.57
N ALA A 497 -20.86 -24.72 -0.06
CA ALA A 497 -20.53 -24.33 1.30
C ALA A 497 -21.30 -25.17 2.32
N ILE A 498 -22.61 -25.35 2.12
CA ILE A 498 -23.46 -26.22 2.96
C ILE A 498 -23.00 -27.67 2.86
N SER A 499 -22.72 -28.19 1.66
CA SER A 499 -22.25 -29.56 1.48
C SER A 499 -20.86 -29.78 2.10
N SER A 500 -19.96 -28.79 2.00
CA SER A 500 -18.63 -28.87 2.64
C SER A 500 -18.73 -28.86 4.17
N PHE A 501 -19.70 -28.12 4.72
CA PHE A 501 -19.99 -28.08 6.14
C PHE A 501 -20.63 -29.39 6.62
N GLU A 502 -21.57 -29.96 5.85
CA GLU A 502 -22.23 -31.24 6.14
C GLU A 502 -21.26 -32.44 6.00
N LEU A 503 -20.32 -32.38 5.07
CA LEU A 503 -19.35 -33.45 4.85
C LEU A 503 -18.17 -33.42 5.84
N GLY A 504 -18.04 -32.38 6.67
CA GLY A 504 -16.96 -32.28 7.67
C GLY A 504 -15.56 -32.30 7.06
N ILE A 505 -15.42 -31.88 5.80
CA ILE A 505 -14.13 -31.84 5.11
C ILE A 505 -13.55 -30.45 5.33
N SER A 506 -12.69 -30.35 6.35
CA SER A 506 -11.84 -29.19 6.67
C SER A 506 -10.75 -28.97 5.63
#